data_AF-A0A4R5M611-F1
#
_entry.id   AF-A0A4R5M611-F1
#
_cell.length_a   1.000
_cell.length_b   1.000
_cell.length_c   1.000
_cell.angle_alpha   90.00
_cell.angle_beta   90.00
_cell.angle_gamma   90.00
#
_symmetry.space_group_name_H-M   'P 1'
#
loop_
_entity.id
_entity.type
_entity.pdbx_description
1 polymer ?
#
loop_
_entity_poly.entity_id
_entity_poly.type
_entity_poly.pdbx_seq_one_letter_code
_entity_poly.pdbx_strand_id
1 'polypeptide(L)'
;MNSESLSAPTPRTLVIASRESRLAMWQAEHVQAALHKLYPSCDVKIVGMTTRGDQILDRTLSKVGGKGLFVKELEQALAEGRADLAVHSLKDVPMELPEGFALTAIMEREDPRDAFVSNDYDSLAALPPGSVVGTSSLRRESMIRARYPHLDVKPLRGNLDTRLAKLDRGDYAAIILAAAGLKRLGLGARIRALLEPADSLPAAGQGALGIEIRADRADLAAWLAPLHDDATAKAVEAERMVSRALGGSCSVPLAAYAQWHEGRLMLRGTIATPDASRVLAAEGEAAPATVADAVALGREVADALIAQGALEIVRALSEASADEARAPNAPPAGKNGTGGAGGAAPDGTGAR
;
A
#
# COMPACT_ATOMS: atom_id res chain seq x y z
N MET A 1 11.99 -21.32 -30.69
CA MET A 1 13.31 -20.66 -30.67
C MET A 1 13.16 -19.35 -31.43
N ASN A 2 12.76 -18.27 -30.76
CA ASN A 2 12.85 -16.93 -31.32
C ASN A 2 14.00 -16.23 -30.61
N SER A 3 15.15 -16.28 -31.27
CA SER A 3 16.37 -15.57 -30.94
C SER A 3 16.23 -14.14 -31.46
N GLU A 4 15.45 -13.31 -30.77
CA GLU A 4 15.65 -11.86 -30.89
C GLU A 4 16.76 -11.49 -29.91
N SER A 5 17.87 -11.06 -30.48
CA SER A 5 19.11 -10.73 -29.80
C SER A 5 18.88 -9.69 -28.70
N LEU A 6 19.12 -10.08 -27.45
CA LEU A 6 19.46 -9.13 -26.40
C LEU A 6 20.75 -8.40 -26.87
N SER A 7 20.62 -7.16 -27.34
CA SER A 7 21.78 -6.39 -27.84
C SER A 7 22.73 -5.97 -26.71
N ALA A 8 22.26 -6.02 -25.46
CA ALA A 8 23.09 -5.80 -24.29
C ALA A 8 23.76 -7.12 -23.85
N PRO A 9 25.07 -7.10 -23.53
CA PRO A 9 25.72 -8.26 -22.91
C PRO A 9 24.97 -8.66 -21.63
N THR A 10 24.92 -9.95 -21.32
CA THR A 10 24.24 -10.42 -20.09
C THR A 10 24.89 -9.84 -18.84
N PRO A 11 24.09 -9.53 -17.79
CA PRO A 11 24.63 -8.99 -16.55
C PRO A 11 25.51 -10.03 -15.86
N ARG A 12 26.65 -9.58 -15.32
CA ARG A 12 27.49 -10.40 -14.44
C ARG A 12 27.01 -10.35 -12.98
N THR A 13 26.51 -9.19 -12.56
CA THR A 13 26.05 -8.94 -11.20
C THR A 13 24.89 -7.95 -11.24
N LEU A 14 23.90 -8.18 -10.39
CA LEU A 14 22.80 -7.23 -10.14
C LEU A 14 22.59 -7.12 -8.64
N VAL A 15 22.37 -5.90 -8.14
CA VAL A 15 22.09 -5.67 -6.71
C VAL A 15 20.69 -5.09 -6.54
N ILE A 16 19.83 -5.82 -5.82
CA ILE A 16 18.46 -5.43 -5.51
C ILE A 16 18.43 -4.72 -4.15
N ALA A 17 17.97 -3.47 -4.12
CA ALA A 17 17.61 -2.78 -2.88
C ALA A 17 16.22 -3.24 -2.41
N SER A 18 16.10 -3.58 -1.12
CA SER A 18 14.82 -3.92 -0.52
C SER A 18 14.70 -3.45 0.92
N ARG A 19 13.46 -3.27 1.38
CA ARG A 19 13.18 -3.08 2.81
C ARG A 19 13.37 -4.39 3.57
N GLU A 20 13.74 -4.29 4.84
CA GLU A 20 14.00 -5.47 5.69
C GLU A 20 12.73 -6.18 6.18
N SER A 21 11.55 -5.61 5.95
CA SER A 21 10.30 -6.30 6.30
C SER A 21 10.19 -7.63 5.55
N ARG A 22 9.69 -8.68 6.22
CA ARG A 22 9.59 -10.02 5.63
C ARG A 22 8.90 -10.06 4.26
N LEU A 23 7.85 -9.26 4.08
CA LEU A 23 7.15 -9.15 2.79
C LEU A 23 8.03 -8.51 1.70
N ALA A 24 8.77 -7.45 2.02
CA ALA A 24 9.65 -6.79 1.06
C ALA A 24 10.85 -7.67 0.69
N MET A 25 11.44 -8.38 1.65
CA MET A 25 12.47 -9.38 1.38
C MET A 25 11.95 -10.50 0.47
N TRP A 26 10.76 -11.03 0.75
CA TRP A 26 10.11 -12.00 -0.15
C TRP A 26 9.95 -11.45 -1.58
N GLN A 27 9.56 -10.18 -1.73
CA GLN A 27 9.38 -9.55 -3.03
C GLN A 27 10.72 -9.43 -3.80
N ALA A 28 11.79 -9.07 -3.09
CA ALA A 28 13.13 -9.04 -3.67
C ALA A 28 13.64 -10.42 -4.04
N GLU A 29 13.42 -11.44 -3.19
CA GLU A 29 13.76 -12.85 -3.46
C GLU A 29 12.96 -13.39 -4.65
N HIS A 30 11.70 -13.00 -4.79
CA HIS A 30 10.87 -13.38 -5.94
C HIS A 30 11.46 -12.84 -7.26
N VAL A 31 11.85 -11.56 -7.28
CA VAL A 31 12.52 -10.93 -8.43
C VAL A 31 13.89 -11.55 -8.67
N GLN A 32 14.67 -11.80 -7.61
CA GLN A 32 15.97 -12.48 -7.68
C GLN A 32 15.84 -13.86 -8.33
N ALA A 33 14.86 -14.65 -7.92
CA ALA A 33 14.60 -15.97 -8.50
C ALA A 33 14.20 -15.89 -9.98
N ALA A 34 13.42 -14.88 -10.36
CA ALA A 34 13.06 -14.64 -11.76
C ALA A 34 14.29 -14.24 -12.60
N LEU A 35 15.14 -13.35 -12.08
CA LEU A 35 16.39 -12.95 -12.71
C LEU A 35 17.38 -14.10 -12.85
N HIS A 36 17.53 -14.96 -11.83
CA HIS A 36 18.38 -16.15 -11.92
C HIS A 36 17.91 -17.14 -13.00
N LYS A 37 16.60 -17.26 -13.23
CA LYS A 37 16.07 -18.11 -14.31
C LYS A 37 16.41 -17.54 -15.70
N LEU A 38 16.34 -16.22 -15.86
CA LEU A 38 16.68 -15.54 -17.11
C LEU A 38 18.19 -15.50 -17.37
N TYR A 39 18.97 -15.30 -16.30
CA TYR A 39 20.41 -15.08 -16.35
C TYR A 39 21.15 -15.99 -15.34
N PRO A 40 21.30 -17.30 -15.62
CA PRO A 40 21.86 -18.26 -14.64
C PRO A 40 23.29 -17.97 -14.18
N SER A 41 24.06 -17.24 -14.97
CA SER A 41 25.45 -16.86 -14.63
C SER A 41 25.56 -15.50 -13.94
N CYS A 42 24.45 -14.79 -13.75
CA CYS A 42 24.42 -13.50 -13.06
C CYS A 42 24.37 -13.71 -11.55
N ASP A 43 25.29 -13.09 -10.82
CA ASP A 43 25.28 -13.02 -9.36
C ASP A 43 24.27 -11.95 -8.91
N VAL A 44 23.04 -12.36 -8.54
CA VAL A 44 21.99 -11.43 -8.11
C VAL A 44 21.96 -11.35 -6.58
N LYS A 45 22.23 -10.17 -6.02
CA LYS A 45 22.31 -9.91 -4.58
C LYS A 45 21.13 -9.10 -4.10
N ILE A 46 20.80 -9.21 -2.81
CA ILE A 46 19.82 -8.36 -2.14
C ILE A 46 20.52 -7.60 -1.03
N VAL A 47 20.32 -6.29 -0.99
CA VAL A 47 20.76 -5.40 0.10
C VAL A 47 19.52 -4.90 0.81
N GLY A 48 19.32 -5.42 2.03
CA GLY A 48 18.29 -4.94 2.95
C GLY A 48 18.64 -3.57 3.51
N MET A 49 17.63 -2.72 3.66
CA MET A 49 17.76 -1.42 4.30
C MET A 49 16.52 -1.02 5.11
N THR A 50 16.75 -0.32 6.21
CA THR A 50 15.68 0.24 7.04
C THR A 50 15.25 1.61 6.49
N THR A 51 13.95 1.81 6.28
CA THR A 51 13.41 3.12 5.85
C THR A 51 12.94 3.95 7.03
N ARG A 52 12.83 5.27 6.89
CA ARG A 52 12.22 6.13 7.92
C ARG A 52 10.76 5.72 8.22
N GLY A 53 10.03 5.23 7.21
CA GLY A 53 8.69 4.68 7.39
C GLY A 53 8.64 3.44 8.30
N ASP A 54 9.72 2.67 8.39
CA ASP A 54 9.83 1.52 9.29
C ASP A 54 10.08 1.94 10.75
N GLN A 55 10.72 3.09 10.96
CA GLN A 55 11.09 3.60 12.28
C GLN A 55 9.97 4.40 12.96
N ILE A 56 9.01 4.93 12.19
CA ILE A 56 7.95 5.80 12.71
C ILE A 56 6.63 5.03 12.84
N LEU A 57 6.42 4.41 14.00
CA LEU A 57 5.20 3.65 14.31
C LEU A 57 4.12 4.49 15.02
N ASP A 58 4.51 5.62 15.64
CA ASP A 58 3.72 6.30 16.68
C ASP A 58 3.01 7.59 16.20
N ARG A 59 3.12 7.95 14.92
CA ARG A 59 2.47 9.15 14.34
C ARG A 59 1.72 8.80 13.07
N THR A 60 0.60 9.50 12.80
CA THR A 60 -0.17 9.30 11.57
C THR A 60 0.67 9.63 10.33
N LEU A 61 0.54 8.85 9.25
CA LEU A 61 1.33 9.01 8.01
C LEU A 61 1.04 10.37 7.35
N SER A 62 -0.19 10.87 7.54
CA SER A 62 -0.59 12.24 7.19
C SER A 62 0.27 13.32 7.85
N LYS A 63 0.82 13.06 9.04
CA LYS A 63 1.64 14.02 9.81
C LYS A 63 3.13 13.99 9.49
N VAL A 64 3.63 13.00 8.74
CA VAL A 64 5.09 12.74 8.63
C VAL A 64 5.64 12.88 7.20
N GLY A 65 4.76 12.96 6.19
CA GLY A 65 5.13 13.37 4.83
C GLY A 65 5.08 12.25 3.80
N GLY A 66 3.92 12.09 3.15
CA GLY A 66 3.79 11.53 1.80
C GLY A 66 4.10 10.03 1.58
N LYS A 67 3.77 9.55 0.37
CA LYS A 67 4.02 8.16 -0.10
C LYS A 67 5.52 7.80 -0.20
N GLY A 68 6.42 8.78 -0.27
CA GLY A 68 7.87 8.58 -0.40
C GLY A 68 8.61 8.07 0.84
N LEU A 69 7.94 7.95 2.00
CA LEU A 69 8.56 7.51 3.27
C LEU A 69 9.15 6.10 3.26
N PHE A 70 8.77 5.27 2.29
CA PHE A 70 9.23 3.88 2.15
C PHE A 70 10.11 3.66 0.91
N VAL A 71 10.34 4.71 0.11
CA VAL A 71 11.01 4.62 -1.20
C VAL A 71 12.32 5.40 -1.19
N LYS A 72 12.41 6.50 -0.43
CA LYS A 72 13.55 7.42 -0.43
C LYS A 72 14.91 6.76 -0.17
N GLU A 73 15.01 5.86 0.81
CA GLU A 73 16.29 5.19 1.10
C GLU A 73 16.69 4.20 -0.01
N LEU A 74 15.71 3.60 -0.69
CA LEU A 74 15.92 2.74 -1.86
C LEU A 74 16.42 3.58 -3.04
N GLU A 75 15.74 4.69 -3.35
CA GLU A 75 16.14 5.67 -4.38
C GLU A 75 17.56 6.19 -4.13
N GLN A 76 17.94 6.49 -2.88
CA GLN A 76 19.30 6.91 -2.55
C GLN A 76 20.33 5.81 -2.87
N ALA A 77 20.01 4.55 -2.60
CA ALA A 77 20.88 3.42 -2.93
C ALA A 77 21.07 3.25 -4.44
N LEU A 78 20.02 3.48 -5.22
CA LEU A 78 20.07 3.50 -6.69
C LEU A 78 20.94 4.66 -7.18
N ALA A 79 20.71 5.88 -6.67
CA ALA A 79 21.44 7.08 -7.07
C ALA A 79 22.96 6.96 -6.79
N GLU A 80 23.32 6.39 -5.64
CA GLU A 80 24.72 6.19 -5.23
C GLU A 80 25.39 4.96 -5.90
N GLY A 81 24.65 4.17 -6.68
CA GLY A 81 25.17 2.95 -7.30
C GLY A 81 25.45 1.82 -6.31
N ARG A 82 24.89 1.89 -5.10
CA ARG A 82 24.92 0.79 -4.11
C ARG A 82 23.95 -0.34 -4.49
N ALA A 83 22.95 -0.03 -5.29
CA ALA A 83 22.01 -0.97 -5.88
C ALA A 83 21.73 -0.62 -7.34
N ASP A 84 21.34 -1.61 -8.13
CA ASP A 84 20.96 -1.46 -9.54
C ASP A 84 19.44 -1.28 -9.70
N LEU A 85 18.65 -2.00 -8.88
CA LEU A 85 17.19 -1.98 -8.94
C LEU A 85 16.56 -2.03 -7.54
N ALA A 86 15.35 -1.51 -7.43
CA ALA A 86 14.52 -1.61 -6.23
C ALA A 86 13.17 -2.25 -6.56
N VAL A 87 12.63 -3.05 -5.63
CA VAL A 87 11.38 -3.80 -5.82
C VAL A 87 10.31 -3.27 -4.87
N HIS A 88 9.15 -2.95 -5.43
CA HIS A 88 8.07 -2.30 -4.69
C HIS A 88 6.75 -3.02 -4.87
N SER A 89 5.92 -2.97 -3.82
CA SER A 89 4.48 -3.14 -3.99
C SER A 89 3.95 -1.91 -4.72
N LEU A 90 3.36 -2.09 -5.91
CA LEU A 90 3.10 -0.96 -6.81
C LEU A 90 2.08 0.06 -6.27
N LYS A 91 1.20 -0.37 -5.36
CA LYS A 91 0.28 0.52 -4.62
C LYS A 91 0.98 1.52 -3.69
N ASP A 92 2.21 1.23 -3.27
CA ASP A 92 3.00 2.05 -2.35
C ASP A 92 3.95 2.98 -3.11
N VAL A 93 4.10 2.80 -4.44
CA VAL A 93 4.92 3.66 -5.30
C VAL A 93 4.18 4.98 -5.56
N PRO A 94 4.84 6.14 -5.40
CA PRO A 94 4.31 7.44 -5.80
C PRO A 94 3.77 7.43 -7.23
N MET A 95 2.75 8.26 -7.51
CA MET A 95 2.15 8.33 -8.85
C MET A 95 3.08 8.97 -9.88
N GLU A 96 3.99 9.81 -9.41
CA GLU A 96 5.09 10.42 -10.14
C GLU A 96 6.37 10.04 -9.40
N LEU A 97 7.31 9.40 -10.09
CA LEU A 97 8.63 9.13 -9.54
C LEU A 97 9.47 10.41 -9.56
N PRO A 98 10.44 10.57 -8.64
CA PRO A 98 11.38 11.68 -8.72
C PRO A 98 12.17 11.64 -10.02
N GLU A 99 12.64 12.81 -10.46
CA GLU A 99 13.51 12.91 -11.63
C GLU A 99 14.76 12.03 -11.47
N GLY A 100 15.13 11.33 -12.53
CA GLY A 100 16.27 10.40 -12.54
C GLY A 100 15.93 8.94 -12.23
N PHE A 101 14.67 8.63 -11.88
CA PHE A 101 14.20 7.25 -11.68
C PHE A 101 13.14 6.84 -12.69
N ALA A 102 13.06 5.53 -12.97
CA ALA A 102 12.10 4.96 -13.90
C ALA A 102 11.55 3.63 -13.37
N LEU A 103 10.24 3.44 -13.50
CA LEU A 103 9.57 2.16 -13.30
C LEU A 103 9.64 1.37 -14.62
N THR A 104 10.52 0.36 -14.70
CA THR A 104 10.82 -0.32 -15.97
C THR A 104 10.09 -1.65 -16.16
N ALA A 105 9.81 -2.35 -15.08
CA ALA A 105 9.03 -3.59 -15.13
C ALA A 105 7.86 -3.54 -14.15
N ILE A 106 6.68 -3.88 -14.64
CA ILE A 106 5.52 -4.22 -13.82
C ILE A 106 5.30 -5.71 -14.03
N MET A 107 5.49 -6.51 -12.98
CA MET A 107 5.35 -7.95 -13.07
C MET A 107 3.88 -8.38 -13.06
N GLU A 108 3.63 -9.62 -13.47
CA GLU A 108 2.32 -10.27 -13.40
C GLU A 108 1.64 -10.04 -12.04
N ARG A 109 0.37 -9.67 -12.09
CA ARG A 109 -0.41 -9.29 -10.90
C ARG A 109 -0.86 -10.52 -10.10
N GLU A 110 -0.50 -10.55 -8.82
CA GLU A 110 -1.11 -11.47 -7.86
C GLU A 110 -2.53 -10.99 -7.47
N ASP A 111 -3.30 -11.84 -6.80
CA ASP A 111 -4.68 -11.54 -6.35
C ASP A 111 -4.82 -10.13 -5.73
N PRO A 112 -5.53 -9.21 -6.42
CA PRO A 112 -5.59 -7.81 -6.02
C PRO A 112 -6.63 -7.55 -4.94
N ARG A 113 -7.41 -8.55 -4.52
CA ARG A 113 -8.49 -8.38 -3.54
C ARG A 113 -7.98 -8.06 -2.15
N ASP A 114 -8.85 -7.43 -1.38
CA ASP A 114 -8.69 -7.36 0.06
C ASP A 114 -9.10 -8.69 0.71
N ALA A 115 -8.46 -9.03 1.82
CA ALA A 115 -8.71 -10.23 2.59
C ALA A 115 -9.25 -9.86 3.96
N PHE A 116 -10.36 -10.49 4.33
CA PHE A 116 -10.87 -10.51 5.69
C PHE A 116 -10.09 -11.56 6.50
N VAL A 117 -9.51 -11.14 7.62
CA VAL A 117 -8.71 -11.98 8.51
C VAL A 117 -9.29 -11.86 9.91
N SER A 118 -9.73 -12.99 10.46
CA SER A 118 -10.26 -13.09 11.82
C SER A 118 -9.95 -14.47 12.40
N ASN A 119 -9.77 -14.52 13.71
CA ASN A 119 -9.59 -15.78 14.42
C ASN A 119 -10.94 -16.50 14.60
N ASP A 120 -11.99 -15.74 14.90
CA ASP A 120 -13.26 -16.27 15.43
C ASP A 120 -14.45 -16.18 14.46
N TYR A 121 -14.34 -15.37 13.40
CA TYR A 121 -15.45 -15.11 12.47
C TYR A 121 -15.06 -15.40 11.02
N ASP A 122 -16.04 -15.76 10.20
CA ASP A 122 -15.82 -16.11 8.78
C ASP A 122 -16.01 -14.94 7.81
N SER A 123 -16.71 -13.88 8.22
CA SER A 123 -16.95 -12.71 7.36
C SER A 123 -17.22 -11.43 8.16
N LEU A 124 -17.16 -10.27 7.48
CA LEU A 124 -17.59 -8.99 8.06
C LEU A 124 -19.06 -9.00 8.51
N ALA A 125 -19.94 -9.67 7.76
CA ALA A 125 -21.37 -9.75 8.08
C ALA A 125 -21.67 -10.60 9.32
N ALA A 126 -20.75 -11.48 9.71
CA ALA A 126 -20.89 -12.31 10.90
C ALA A 126 -20.44 -11.60 12.19
N LEU A 127 -19.83 -10.41 12.09
CA LEU A 127 -19.35 -9.67 13.25
C LEU A 127 -20.52 -9.06 14.04
N PRO A 128 -20.58 -9.25 15.37
CA PRO A 128 -21.57 -8.58 16.21
C PRO A 128 -21.47 -7.05 16.17
N PRO A 129 -22.57 -6.32 16.42
CA PRO A 129 -22.53 -4.87 16.60
C PRO A 129 -21.47 -4.42 17.62
N GLY A 130 -20.73 -3.35 17.30
CA GLY A 130 -19.63 -2.83 18.12
C GLY A 130 -18.31 -3.59 17.96
N SER A 131 -18.23 -4.64 17.15
CA SER A 131 -16.98 -5.35 16.87
C SER A 131 -15.94 -4.41 16.24
N VAL A 132 -14.70 -4.55 16.67
CA VAL A 132 -13.59 -3.70 16.23
C VAL A 132 -12.89 -4.30 15.01
N VAL A 133 -12.87 -3.57 13.89
CA VAL A 133 -12.16 -3.95 12.66
C VAL A 133 -10.91 -3.09 12.47
N GLY A 134 -9.75 -3.73 12.31
CA GLY A 134 -8.46 -3.05 12.20
C GLY A 134 -8.06 -2.71 10.76
N THR A 135 -7.94 -1.42 10.45
CA THR A 135 -7.33 -0.91 9.21
C THR A 135 -6.92 0.55 9.38
N SER A 136 -5.79 0.97 8.77
CA SER A 136 -5.42 2.40 8.62
C SER A 136 -5.58 2.91 7.19
N SER A 137 -6.19 2.12 6.31
CA SER A 137 -6.54 2.55 4.96
C SER A 137 -7.90 3.21 4.98
N LEU A 138 -7.96 4.51 4.68
CA LEU A 138 -9.22 5.25 4.61
C LEU A 138 -10.14 4.70 3.50
N ARG A 139 -9.56 4.16 2.42
CA ARG A 139 -10.30 3.41 1.38
C ARG A 139 -11.08 2.23 1.97
N ARG A 140 -10.41 1.39 2.75
CA ARG A 140 -11.06 0.23 3.38
C ARG A 140 -12.06 0.66 4.44
N GLU A 141 -11.71 1.67 5.23
CA GLU A 141 -12.57 2.20 6.27
C GLU A 141 -13.89 2.72 5.70
N SER A 142 -13.86 3.56 4.65
CA SER A 142 -15.09 4.08 4.04
C SER A 142 -15.96 2.95 3.48
N MET A 143 -15.35 1.94 2.83
CA MET A 143 -16.08 0.77 2.32
C MET A 143 -16.76 -0.04 3.43
N ILE A 144 -16.06 -0.23 4.56
CA ILE A 144 -16.65 -0.93 5.71
C ILE A 144 -17.78 -0.10 6.31
N ARG A 145 -17.57 1.21 6.53
CA ARG A 145 -18.58 2.09 7.14
C ARG A 145 -19.84 2.21 6.28
N ALA A 146 -19.70 2.23 4.95
CA ALA A 146 -20.82 2.28 4.02
C ALA A 146 -21.75 1.06 4.15
N ARG A 147 -21.19 -0.13 4.38
CA ARG A 147 -21.95 -1.40 4.36
C ARG A 147 -22.26 -1.96 5.75
N TYR A 148 -21.40 -1.69 6.71
CA TYR A 148 -21.47 -2.22 8.07
C TYR A 148 -21.34 -1.09 9.10
N PRO A 149 -22.28 -0.12 9.14
CA PRO A 149 -22.20 1.06 10.00
C PRO A 149 -22.21 0.75 11.51
N HIS A 150 -22.58 -0.48 11.89
CA HIS A 150 -22.56 -0.97 13.26
C HIS A 150 -21.18 -1.45 13.73
N LEU A 151 -20.18 -1.53 12.85
CA LEU A 151 -18.81 -1.95 13.18
C LEU A 151 -17.95 -0.73 13.54
N ASP A 152 -17.05 -0.91 14.51
CA ASP A 152 -16.10 0.11 14.91
C ASP A 152 -14.77 -0.09 14.15
N VAL A 153 -14.40 0.85 13.30
CA VAL A 153 -13.14 0.78 12.54
C VAL A 153 -12.05 1.52 13.30
N LYS A 154 -10.98 0.81 13.67
CA LYS A 154 -9.82 1.39 14.39
C LYS A 154 -8.53 1.30 13.57
N PRO A 155 -7.62 2.29 13.71
CA PRO A 155 -6.32 2.26 13.07
C PRO A 155 -5.53 1.01 13.40
N LEU A 156 -4.85 0.44 12.40
CA LEU A 156 -3.96 -0.71 12.53
C LEU A 156 -2.66 -0.49 11.75
N ARG A 157 -1.55 -0.45 12.48
CA ARG A 157 -0.20 -0.19 11.98
C ARG A 157 0.79 -1.28 12.34
N GLY A 158 1.91 -1.28 11.61
CA GLY A 158 2.98 -2.27 11.67
C GLY A 158 3.11 -3.01 10.34
N ASN A 159 4.17 -3.81 10.21
CA ASN A 159 4.30 -4.81 9.16
C ASN A 159 3.24 -5.92 9.34
N LEU A 160 3.16 -6.84 8.37
CA LEU A 160 2.13 -7.88 8.36
C LEU A 160 2.15 -8.74 9.64
N ASP A 161 3.33 -9.11 10.11
CA ASP A 161 3.51 -9.94 11.32
C ASP A 161 3.01 -9.23 12.58
N THR A 162 3.37 -7.95 12.72
CA THR A 162 2.90 -7.12 13.85
C THR A 162 1.38 -7.03 13.85
N ARG A 163 0.76 -6.86 12.68
CA ARG A 163 -0.70 -6.76 12.54
C ARG A 163 -1.41 -8.06 12.91
N LEU A 164 -0.90 -9.19 12.43
CA LEU A 164 -1.43 -10.52 12.81
C LEU A 164 -1.27 -10.77 14.31
N ALA A 165 -0.13 -10.40 14.90
CA ALA A 165 0.06 -10.51 16.34
C ALA A 165 -0.93 -9.64 17.13
N LYS A 166 -1.33 -8.46 16.63
CA LYS A 166 -2.40 -7.65 17.28
C LYS A 166 -3.76 -8.35 17.21
N LEU A 167 -4.08 -8.95 16.07
CA LEU A 167 -5.30 -9.76 15.93
C LEU A 167 -5.28 -10.95 16.89
N ASP A 168 -4.16 -11.67 16.99
CA ASP A 168 -4.03 -12.87 17.84
C ASP A 168 -4.11 -12.56 19.33
N ARG A 169 -3.74 -11.36 19.75
CA ARG A 169 -3.94 -10.88 21.12
C ARG A 169 -5.38 -10.48 21.44
N GLY A 170 -6.27 -10.43 20.45
CA GLY A 170 -7.64 -9.98 20.62
C GLY A 170 -7.81 -8.45 20.59
N ASP A 171 -6.81 -7.69 20.12
CA ASP A 171 -6.92 -6.22 20.01
C ASP A 171 -8.01 -5.81 18.99
N TYR A 172 -8.35 -6.71 18.05
CA TYR A 172 -9.35 -6.53 17.00
C TYR A 172 -10.14 -7.82 16.83
N ALA A 173 -11.43 -7.73 16.49
CA ALA A 173 -12.23 -8.89 16.11
C ALA A 173 -11.88 -9.39 14.69
N ALA A 174 -11.48 -8.46 13.82
CA ALA A 174 -10.97 -8.75 12.49
C ALA A 174 -10.02 -7.65 12.01
N ILE A 175 -9.20 -7.96 11.01
CA ILE A 175 -8.36 -6.98 10.32
C ILE A 175 -8.51 -7.17 8.80
N ILE A 176 -8.34 -6.09 8.04
CA ILE A 176 -8.36 -6.16 6.57
C ILE A 176 -6.93 -5.99 6.03
N LEU A 177 -6.48 -6.98 5.26
CA LEU A 177 -5.16 -7.02 4.61
C LEU A 177 -5.30 -7.18 3.09
N ALA A 178 -4.20 -7.03 2.35
CA ALA A 178 -4.20 -7.37 0.92
C ALA A 178 -3.95 -8.88 0.77
N ALA A 179 -4.75 -9.57 -0.04
CA ALA A 179 -4.63 -11.02 -0.23
C ALA A 179 -3.23 -11.41 -0.73
N ALA A 180 -2.70 -10.68 -1.72
CA ALA A 180 -1.35 -10.89 -2.24
C ALA A 180 -0.28 -10.93 -1.13
N GLY A 181 -0.33 -10.04 -0.14
CA GLY A 181 0.67 -10.01 0.94
C GLY A 181 0.67 -11.27 1.80
N LEU A 182 -0.52 -11.83 2.07
CA LEU A 182 -0.68 -13.08 2.82
C LEU A 182 -0.23 -14.28 1.98
N LYS A 183 -0.66 -14.36 0.72
CA LYS A 183 -0.31 -15.47 -0.20
C LYS A 183 1.20 -15.58 -0.39
N ARG A 184 1.87 -14.44 -0.64
CA ARG A 184 3.33 -14.36 -0.81
C ARG A 184 4.07 -14.93 0.39
N LEU A 185 3.64 -14.62 1.60
CA LEU A 185 4.25 -15.12 2.83
C LEU A 185 3.80 -16.54 3.22
N GLY A 186 3.07 -17.26 2.36
CA GLY A 186 2.55 -18.60 2.69
C GLY A 186 1.45 -18.59 3.75
N LEU A 187 0.82 -17.44 4.02
CA LEU A 187 -0.20 -17.25 5.05
C LEU A 187 -1.63 -17.32 4.49
N GLY A 188 -1.83 -18.05 3.39
CA GLY A 188 -3.14 -18.19 2.75
C GLY A 188 -4.23 -18.70 3.69
N ALA A 189 -3.88 -19.60 4.63
CA ALA A 189 -4.80 -20.14 5.63
C ALA A 189 -5.36 -19.09 6.62
N ARG A 190 -4.76 -17.89 6.69
CA ARG A 190 -5.27 -16.77 7.52
C ARG A 190 -6.40 -16.01 6.82
N ILE A 191 -6.60 -16.21 5.53
CA ILE A 191 -7.68 -15.57 4.76
C ILE A 191 -8.98 -16.32 5.07
N ARG A 192 -9.88 -15.68 5.83
CA ARG A 192 -11.22 -16.23 6.11
C ARG A 192 -12.16 -16.01 4.94
N ALA A 193 -12.08 -14.83 4.33
CA ALA A 193 -12.81 -14.51 3.11
C ALA A 193 -12.01 -13.54 2.25
N LEU A 194 -12.15 -13.67 0.93
CA LEU A 194 -11.72 -12.66 -0.03
C LEU A 194 -12.87 -11.69 -0.24
N LEU A 195 -12.59 -10.40 -0.15
CA LEU A 195 -13.58 -9.36 -0.37
C LEU A 195 -13.67 -9.10 -1.87
N GLU A 196 -14.85 -9.32 -2.44
CA GLU A 196 -15.07 -9.12 -3.85
C GLU A 196 -14.92 -7.63 -4.22
N PRO A 197 -14.38 -7.31 -5.41
CA PRO A 197 -14.16 -5.92 -5.81
C PRO A 197 -15.42 -5.04 -5.82
N ALA A 198 -16.62 -5.63 -5.89
CA ALA A 198 -17.88 -4.92 -5.74
C ALA A 198 -18.11 -4.40 -4.30
N ASP A 199 -17.55 -5.09 -3.30
CA ASP A 199 -17.71 -4.78 -1.88
C ASP A 199 -16.48 -4.04 -1.32
N SER A 200 -15.29 -4.34 -1.86
CA SER A 200 -14.05 -3.69 -1.48
C SER A 200 -13.15 -3.50 -2.70
N LEU A 201 -13.37 -2.40 -3.42
CA LEU A 201 -12.61 -2.11 -4.64
C LEU A 201 -11.10 -1.93 -4.29
N PRO A 202 -10.19 -2.64 -4.98
CA PRO A 202 -8.76 -2.55 -4.71
C PRO A 202 -8.15 -1.14 -4.83
N ALA A 203 -7.05 -0.93 -4.12
CA ALA A 203 -6.20 0.24 -4.38
C ALA A 203 -5.50 0.08 -5.73
N ALA A 204 -5.22 1.20 -6.41
CA ALA A 204 -4.44 1.22 -7.65
C ALA A 204 -3.11 0.47 -7.47
N GLY A 205 -2.81 -0.46 -8.38
CA GLY A 205 -1.60 -1.28 -8.34
C GLY A 205 -1.56 -2.35 -7.24
N GLN A 206 -2.63 -2.56 -6.46
CA GLN A 206 -2.64 -3.62 -5.45
C GLN A 206 -2.47 -4.99 -6.11
N GLY A 207 -1.56 -5.82 -5.58
CA GLY A 207 -1.24 -7.14 -6.13
C GLY A 207 -0.04 -7.12 -7.09
N ALA A 208 0.25 -6.02 -7.77
CA ALA A 208 1.38 -5.92 -8.70
C ALA A 208 2.69 -5.59 -7.98
N LEU A 209 3.81 -6.06 -8.54
CA LEU A 209 5.16 -5.62 -8.20
C LEU A 209 5.68 -4.67 -9.27
N GLY A 210 6.32 -3.60 -8.84
CA GLY A 210 7.03 -2.67 -9.70
C GLY A 210 8.54 -2.75 -9.45
N ILE A 211 9.33 -2.68 -10.52
CA ILE A 211 10.79 -2.62 -10.46
C ILE A 211 11.24 -1.22 -10.88
N GLU A 212 11.87 -0.52 -9.96
CA GLU A 212 12.43 0.82 -10.15
C GLU A 212 13.94 0.75 -10.39
N ILE A 213 14.43 1.56 -11.31
CA ILE A 213 15.86 1.73 -11.59
C ILE A 213 16.18 3.22 -11.78
N ARG A 214 17.47 3.54 -11.91
CA ARG A 214 17.87 4.83 -12.50
C ARG A 214 17.47 4.92 -13.96
N ALA A 215 16.91 6.06 -14.34
CA ALA A 215 16.39 6.30 -15.69
C ALA A 215 17.46 6.28 -16.80
N ASP A 216 18.73 6.50 -16.45
CA ASP A 216 19.86 6.49 -17.40
C ASP A 216 20.45 5.09 -17.66
N ARG A 217 19.92 4.04 -17.01
CA ARG A 217 20.37 2.65 -17.17
C ARG A 217 19.55 1.88 -18.19
N ALA A 218 19.71 2.24 -19.46
CA ALA A 218 19.04 1.55 -20.58
C ALA A 218 19.41 0.07 -20.70
N ASP A 219 20.61 -0.31 -20.24
CA ASP A 219 21.06 -1.70 -20.10
C ASP A 219 20.19 -2.48 -19.10
N LEU A 220 19.95 -1.93 -17.90
CA LEU A 220 19.08 -2.54 -16.91
C LEU A 220 17.65 -2.66 -17.42
N ALA A 221 17.14 -1.62 -18.09
CA ALA A 221 15.80 -1.66 -18.67
C ALA A 221 15.66 -2.83 -19.67
N ALA A 222 16.67 -3.05 -20.52
CA ALA A 222 16.69 -4.17 -21.47
C ALA A 222 16.75 -5.54 -20.77
N TRP A 223 17.51 -5.67 -19.67
CA TRP A 223 17.57 -6.92 -18.90
C TRP A 223 16.30 -7.19 -18.09
N LEU A 224 15.55 -6.15 -17.71
CA LEU A 224 14.31 -6.29 -16.94
C LEU A 224 13.07 -6.46 -17.82
N ALA A 225 13.15 -6.10 -19.11
CA ALA A 225 12.04 -6.20 -20.05
C ALA A 225 11.34 -7.58 -20.06
N PRO A 226 12.03 -8.74 -19.96
CA PRO A 226 11.35 -10.04 -19.92
C PRO A 226 10.50 -10.30 -18.66
N LEU A 227 10.67 -9.51 -17.59
CA LEU A 227 9.86 -9.60 -16.37
C LEU A 227 8.58 -8.75 -16.46
N HIS A 228 8.47 -7.89 -17.48
CA HIS A 228 7.35 -6.98 -17.66
C HIS A 228 6.13 -7.73 -18.23
N ASP A 229 4.99 -7.59 -17.55
CA ASP A 229 3.70 -8.08 -18.02
C ASP A 229 2.86 -6.93 -18.57
N ASP A 230 2.71 -6.87 -19.90
CA ASP A 230 2.04 -5.77 -20.61
C ASP A 230 0.55 -5.64 -20.23
N ALA A 231 -0.13 -6.77 -19.98
CA ALA A 231 -1.53 -6.77 -19.56
C ALA A 231 -1.69 -6.12 -18.16
N THR A 232 -0.86 -6.49 -17.19
CA THR A 232 -0.83 -5.86 -15.87
C THR A 232 -0.41 -4.41 -15.96
N ALA A 233 0.59 -4.07 -16.79
CA ALA A 233 1.06 -2.70 -16.95
C ALA A 233 -0.06 -1.76 -17.45
N LYS A 234 -0.78 -2.15 -18.52
CA LYS A 234 -1.94 -1.39 -19.01
C LYS A 234 -3.01 -1.22 -17.94
N ALA A 235 -3.37 -2.30 -17.24
CA ALA A 235 -4.36 -2.25 -16.17
C ALA A 235 -3.93 -1.29 -15.05
N VAL A 236 -2.70 -1.41 -14.56
CA VAL A 236 -2.22 -0.61 -13.44
C VAL A 236 -1.96 0.84 -13.83
N GLU A 237 -1.49 1.14 -15.03
CA GLU A 237 -1.33 2.53 -15.48
C GLU A 237 -2.67 3.26 -15.62
N ALA A 238 -3.73 2.57 -16.07
CA ALA A 238 -5.09 3.11 -16.05
C ALA A 238 -5.55 3.44 -14.61
N GLU A 239 -5.31 2.53 -13.65
CA GLU A 239 -5.63 2.75 -12.23
C GLU A 239 -4.82 3.89 -11.61
N ARG A 240 -3.52 3.94 -11.90
CA ARG A 240 -2.59 4.97 -11.42
C ARG A 240 -2.97 6.34 -11.98
N MET A 241 -3.50 6.41 -13.21
CA MET A 241 -4.01 7.65 -13.77
C MET A 241 -5.19 8.19 -12.95
N VAL A 242 -6.18 7.36 -12.60
CA VAL A 242 -7.27 7.77 -11.70
C VAL A 242 -6.72 8.29 -10.37
N SER A 243 -5.74 7.58 -9.79
CA SER A 243 -5.14 8.00 -8.53
C SER A 243 -4.41 9.34 -8.64
N ARG A 244 -3.61 9.54 -9.68
CA ARG A 244 -2.85 10.78 -9.91
C ARG A 244 -3.79 11.98 -10.12
N ALA A 245 -4.88 11.81 -10.85
CA ALA A 245 -5.85 12.88 -11.10
C ALA A 245 -6.58 13.36 -9.83
N LEU A 246 -6.75 12.48 -8.83
CA LEU A 246 -7.51 12.74 -7.60
C LEU A 246 -6.63 12.88 -6.35
N GLY A 247 -5.39 13.36 -6.52
CA GLY A 247 -4.52 13.74 -5.41
C GLY A 247 -3.58 12.65 -4.89
N GLY A 248 -3.53 11.47 -5.53
CA GLY A 248 -2.39 10.55 -5.53
C GLY A 248 -1.89 10.03 -4.18
N SER A 249 -2.63 10.18 -3.08
CA SER A 249 -2.13 9.99 -1.71
C SER A 249 -2.91 8.92 -0.94
N CYS A 250 -2.26 8.29 0.05
CA CYS A 250 -2.90 7.29 0.93
C CYS A 250 -3.88 7.93 1.94
N SER A 251 -4.01 9.25 1.93
CA SER A 251 -4.90 10.04 2.79
C SER A 251 -6.26 10.33 2.15
N VAL A 252 -6.52 9.83 0.94
CA VAL A 252 -7.83 9.93 0.30
C VAL A 252 -8.47 8.52 0.26
N PRO A 253 -9.75 8.37 0.64
CA PRO A 253 -10.54 7.14 0.43
C PRO A 253 -10.78 6.87 -1.06
N LEU A 254 -9.72 6.52 -1.78
CA LEU A 254 -9.71 6.35 -3.23
C LEU A 254 -9.35 4.91 -3.61
N ALA A 255 -10.10 4.35 -4.56
CA ALA A 255 -9.85 3.05 -5.15
C ALA A 255 -9.92 3.16 -6.68
N ALA A 256 -9.12 2.35 -7.36
CA ALA A 256 -9.16 2.21 -8.80
C ALA A 256 -8.67 0.80 -9.15
N TYR A 257 -9.48 0.07 -9.91
CA TYR A 257 -9.18 -1.31 -10.26
C TYR A 257 -9.64 -1.64 -11.68
N ALA A 258 -8.70 -2.12 -12.49
CA ALA A 258 -8.90 -2.50 -13.87
C ALA A 258 -8.75 -4.02 -14.05
N GLN A 259 -9.62 -4.60 -14.87
CA GLN A 259 -9.69 -6.03 -15.14
C GLN A 259 -9.82 -6.27 -16.63
N TRP A 260 -9.05 -7.23 -17.15
CA TRP A 260 -9.21 -7.72 -18.50
C TRP A 260 -10.34 -8.74 -18.58
N HIS A 261 -11.25 -8.56 -19.53
CA HIS A 261 -12.29 -9.51 -19.89
C HIS A 261 -12.43 -9.51 -21.41
N GLU A 262 -12.27 -10.67 -22.05
CA GLU A 262 -12.45 -10.85 -23.50
C GLU A 262 -11.73 -9.80 -24.38
N GLY A 263 -10.49 -9.45 -24.01
CA GLY A 263 -9.68 -8.47 -24.75
C GLY A 263 -10.04 -7.00 -24.49
N ARG A 264 -10.93 -6.73 -23.54
CA ARG A 264 -11.31 -5.39 -23.09
C ARG A 264 -10.87 -5.17 -21.65
N LEU A 265 -10.40 -3.97 -21.36
CA LEU A 265 -10.01 -3.50 -20.04
C LEU A 265 -11.16 -2.72 -19.43
N MET A 266 -11.80 -3.27 -18.41
CA MET A 266 -12.83 -2.62 -17.61
C MET A 266 -12.19 -1.98 -16.38
N LEU A 267 -12.30 -0.67 -16.25
CA LEU A 267 -11.78 0.12 -15.13
C LEU A 267 -12.93 0.64 -14.28
N ARG A 268 -12.85 0.45 -12.96
CA ARG A 268 -13.73 1.09 -11.98
C ARG A 268 -12.92 1.99 -11.07
N GLY A 269 -13.47 3.15 -10.73
CA GLY A 269 -12.91 4.10 -9.77
C GLY A 269 -13.95 4.53 -8.74
N THR A 270 -13.54 4.67 -7.49
CA THR A 270 -14.41 5.18 -6.42
C THR A 270 -13.65 6.12 -5.50
N ILE A 271 -14.29 7.23 -5.10
CA ILE A 271 -13.78 8.14 -4.06
C ILE A 271 -14.89 8.42 -3.06
N ALA A 272 -14.55 8.45 -1.78
CA ALA A 272 -15.52 8.68 -0.71
C ALA A 272 -15.01 9.66 0.35
N THR A 273 -15.92 10.17 1.17
CA THR A 273 -15.56 10.70 2.48
C THR A 273 -15.19 9.55 3.44
N PRO A 274 -14.34 9.76 4.46
CA PRO A 274 -13.92 8.69 5.38
C PRO A 274 -15.08 8.02 6.13
N ASP A 275 -16.11 8.79 6.45
CA ASP A 275 -17.35 8.32 7.09
C ASP A 275 -18.34 7.69 6.11
N ALA A 276 -18.02 7.68 4.81
CA ALA A 276 -18.86 7.24 3.71
C ALA A 276 -20.20 7.98 3.53
N SER A 277 -20.34 9.18 4.09
CA SER A 277 -21.52 10.04 3.85
C SER A 277 -21.66 10.48 2.39
N ARG A 278 -20.55 10.52 1.64
CA ARG A 278 -20.53 10.65 0.18
C ARG A 278 -19.65 9.55 -0.40
N VAL A 279 -20.17 8.84 -1.40
CA VAL A 279 -19.43 7.86 -2.20
C VAL A 279 -19.71 8.14 -3.67
N LEU A 280 -18.66 8.43 -4.43
CA LEU A 280 -18.73 8.64 -5.87
C LEU A 280 -18.12 7.43 -6.57
N ALA A 281 -18.71 7.04 -7.69
CA ALA A 281 -18.26 5.90 -8.49
C ALA A 281 -18.31 6.25 -9.98
N ALA A 282 -17.35 5.74 -10.72
CA ALA A 282 -17.34 5.79 -12.17
C ALA A 282 -16.71 4.51 -12.72
N GLU A 283 -17.09 4.15 -13.92
CA GLU A 283 -16.54 3.02 -14.64
C GLU A 283 -16.38 3.36 -16.12
N GLY A 284 -15.50 2.63 -16.78
CA GLY A 284 -15.25 2.74 -18.20
C GLY A 284 -14.64 1.46 -18.73
N GLU A 285 -14.67 1.30 -20.05
CA GLU A 285 -14.16 0.12 -20.71
C GLU A 285 -13.56 0.45 -22.07
N ALA A 286 -12.38 -0.08 -22.37
CA ALA A 286 -11.70 0.10 -23.66
C ALA A 286 -11.00 -1.19 -24.09
N ALA A 287 -10.55 -1.26 -25.34
CA ALA A 287 -9.63 -2.30 -25.81
C ALA A 287 -8.25 -1.66 -26.09
N PRO A 288 -7.46 -1.32 -25.06
CA PRO A 288 -6.25 -0.54 -25.23
C PRO A 288 -5.16 -1.36 -25.93
N ALA A 289 -4.68 -0.87 -27.07
CA ALA A 289 -3.54 -1.46 -27.78
C ALA A 289 -2.22 -1.11 -27.08
N THR A 290 -2.15 0.10 -26.51
CA THR A 290 -0.96 0.65 -25.85
C THR A 290 -1.25 1.06 -24.40
N VAL A 291 -0.18 1.30 -23.62
CA VAL A 291 -0.29 1.89 -22.28
C VAL A 291 -0.93 3.29 -22.33
N ALA A 292 -0.67 4.07 -23.38
CA ALA A 292 -1.27 5.39 -23.55
C ALA A 292 -2.80 5.32 -23.69
N ASP A 293 -3.32 4.31 -24.41
CA ASP A 293 -4.76 4.08 -24.51
C ASP A 293 -5.38 3.71 -23.16
N ALA A 294 -4.67 2.89 -22.37
CA ALA A 294 -5.12 2.52 -21.02
C ALA A 294 -5.11 3.73 -20.06
N VAL A 295 -4.10 4.61 -20.17
CA VAL A 295 -4.06 5.89 -19.45
C VAL A 295 -5.21 6.80 -19.87
N ALA A 296 -5.58 6.83 -21.16
CA ALA A 296 -6.74 7.60 -21.63
C ALA A 296 -8.06 7.10 -21.01
N LEU A 297 -8.25 5.78 -20.88
CA LEU A 297 -9.37 5.22 -20.12
C LEU A 297 -9.33 5.66 -18.65
N GLY A 298 -8.15 5.66 -18.02
CA GLY A 298 -7.95 6.17 -16.66
C GLY A 298 -8.31 7.65 -16.51
N ARG A 299 -8.03 8.47 -17.52
CA ARG A 299 -8.43 9.88 -17.57
C ARG A 299 -9.94 10.02 -17.64
N GLU A 300 -10.60 9.26 -18.52
CA GLU A 300 -12.06 9.29 -18.66
C GLU A 300 -12.78 8.99 -17.34
N VAL A 301 -12.39 7.91 -16.66
CA VAL A 301 -12.96 7.54 -15.35
C VAL A 301 -12.68 8.61 -14.30
N ALA A 302 -11.48 9.21 -14.31
CA ALA A 302 -11.17 10.31 -13.40
C ALA A 302 -12.03 11.55 -13.67
N ASP A 303 -12.20 11.94 -14.92
CA ASP A 303 -12.97 13.11 -15.31
C ASP A 303 -14.46 12.93 -14.97
N ALA A 304 -14.99 11.70 -15.11
CA ALA A 304 -16.33 11.35 -14.65
C ALA A 304 -16.50 11.48 -13.12
N LEU A 305 -15.50 11.10 -12.33
CA LEU A 305 -15.50 11.33 -10.88
C LEU A 305 -15.40 12.83 -10.54
N ILE A 306 -14.56 13.58 -11.27
CA ILE A 306 -14.41 15.03 -11.10
C ILE A 306 -15.73 15.75 -11.37
N ALA A 307 -16.44 15.37 -12.43
CA ALA A 307 -17.77 15.91 -12.77
C ALA A 307 -18.82 15.66 -11.67
N GLN A 308 -18.65 14.59 -10.89
CA GLN A 308 -19.50 14.28 -9.72
C GLN A 308 -19.06 15.02 -8.43
N GLY A 309 -18.02 15.86 -8.49
CA GLY A 309 -17.53 16.63 -7.34
C GLY A 309 -16.40 15.96 -6.55
N ALA A 310 -15.67 15.00 -7.14
CA ALA A 310 -14.55 14.33 -6.44
C ALA A 310 -13.50 15.29 -5.87
N LEU A 311 -13.22 16.40 -6.56
CA LEU A 311 -12.23 17.39 -6.08
C LEU A 311 -12.67 18.11 -4.81
N GLU A 312 -13.97 18.19 -4.52
CA GLU A 312 -14.48 18.75 -3.26
C GLU A 312 -14.10 17.85 -2.09
N ILE A 313 -14.24 16.52 -2.26
CA ILE A 313 -13.85 15.54 -1.25
C ILE A 313 -12.34 15.63 -0.99
N VAL A 314 -11.53 15.70 -2.05
CA VAL A 314 -10.06 15.82 -1.93
C VAL A 314 -9.66 17.11 -1.20
N ARG A 315 -10.28 18.25 -1.53
CA ARG A 315 -10.00 19.54 -0.88
C ARG A 315 -10.36 19.52 0.61
N ALA A 316 -11.55 19.05 0.95
CA ALA A 316 -12.00 18.97 2.34
C ALA A 316 -11.05 18.11 3.21
N LEU A 317 -10.54 17.00 2.67
CA LEU A 317 -9.58 16.14 3.38
C LEU A 317 -8.19 16.77 3.53
N SER A 318 -7.77 17.55 2.55
CA SER A 318 -6.49 18.26 2.58
C SER A 318 -6.50 19.37 3.63
N GLU A 319 -7.61 20.11 3.72
CA GLU A 319 -7.84 21.16 4.73
C GLU A 319 -7.90 20.57 6.13
N ALA A 320 -8.69 19.51 6.35
CA ALA A 320 -8.77 18.82 7.63
C ALA A 320 -7.40 18.29 8.10
N SER A 321 -6.60 17.73 7.19
CA SER A 321 -5.24 17.26 7.50
C SER A 321 -4.30 18.41 7.89
N ALA A 322 -4.42 19.58 7.25
CA ALA A 322 -3.62 20.76 7.56
C ALA A 322 -3.98 21.35 8.94
N ASP A 323 -5.27 21.37 9.29
CA ASP A 323 -5.74 21.83 10.59
C ASP A 323 -5.31 20.89 11.72
N GLU A 324 -5.40 19.57 11.51
CA GLU A 324 -4.88 18.57 12.46
C GLU A 324 -3.36 18.64 12.66
N ALA A 325 -2.61 19.06 11.64
CA ALA A 325 -1.16 19.27 11.72
C ALA A 325 -0.79 20.57 12.45
N ARG A 326 -1.68 21.56 12.46
CA ARG A 326 -1.50 22.86 13.14
C ARG A 326 -1.95 22.87 14.61
N ALA A 327 -2.79 21.92 15.02
CA ALA A 327 -3.25 21.83 16.40
C ALA A 327 -2.08 21.57 17.38
N PRO A 328 -1.90 22.39 18.44
CA PRO A 328 -0.85 22.16 19.43
C PRO A 328 -1.11 20.85 20.18
N ASN A 329 -0.06 20.03 20.36
CA ASN A 329 -0.12 18.79 21.14
C ASN A 329 -0.58 19.10 22.57
N ALA A 330 -1.85 18.83 22.89
CA ALA A 330 -2.28 18.77 24.28
C ALA A 330 -1.62 17.55 24.94
N PRO A 331 -0.94 17.70 26.09
CA PRO A 331 -0.40 16.56 26.80
C PRO A 331 -1.54 15.65 27.26
N PRO A 332 -1.33 14.33 27.34
CA PRO A 332 -2.35 13.42 27.83
C PRO A 332 -2.71 13.80 29.27
N ALA A 333 -4.01 13.92 29.56
CA ALA A 333 -4.53 14.20 30.88
C ALA A 333 -3.93 13.20 31.89
N GLY A 334 -3.12 13.73 32.81
CA GLY A 334 -2.50 12.94 33.86
C GLY A 334 -3.56 12.21 34.67
N LYS A 335 -3.43 10.89 34.78
CA LYS A 335 -4.16 10.09 35.75
C LYS A 335 -3.76 10.59 37.15
N ASN A 336 -4.61 11.38 37.79
CA ASN A 336 -4.57 11.53 39.24
C ASN A 336 -5.05 10.22 39.86
N GLY A 337 -4.11 9.27 39.98
CA GLY A 337 -4.24 8.04 40.72
C GLY A 337 -3.65 8.22 42.12
N THR A 338 -4.53 8.13 43.10
CA THR A 338 -4.26 8.01 44.53
C THR A 338 -3.22 6.94 44.86
N GLY A 339 -2.31 7.23 45.79
CA GLY A 339 -1.36 6.26 46.33
C GLY A 339 -0.74 6.74 47.63
N GLY A 340 -1.40 6.41 48.75
CA GLY A 340 -0.83 6.55 50.08
C GLY A 340 0.13 5.40 50.41
N ALA A 341 1.21 5.73 51.10
CA ALA A 341 1.98 4.92 52.05
C ALA A 341 2.99 5.91 52.66
N GLY A 342 3.04 6.14 53.98
CA GLY A 342 3.33 5.15 55.00
C GLY A 342 4.78 5.33 55.41
N GLY A 343 5.04 6.19 56.40
CA GLY A 343 6.37 6.46 56.94
C GLY A 343 6.27 6.95 58.38
N ALA A 344 6.32 5.99 59.30
CA ALA A 344 6.37 6.24 60.73
C ALA A 344 7.76 6.72 61.16
N ALA A 345 7.80 7.69 62.07
CA ALA A 345 8.92 7.92 62.99
C ALA A 345 8.34 8.47 64.31
N PRO A 346 8.66 7.88 65.47
CA PRO A 346 8.34 8.46 66.77
C PRO A 346 9.56 9.25 67.29
N ASP A 347 9.28 10.36 67.98
CA ASP A 347 10.08 10.99 69.05
C ASP A 347 9.37 12.34 69.28
N GLY A 348 8.78 12.65 70.43
CA GLY A 348 9.36 12.58 71.77
C GLY A 348 9.44 14.03 72.28
N THR A 349 8.90 14.28 73.48
CA THR A 349 8.84 15.58 74.22
C THR A 349 7.81 16.59 73.69
N GLY A 350 6.99 17.29 74.46
CA GLY A 350 6.87 17.49 75.90
C GLY A 350 6.28 18.88 76.16
N ALA A 351 5.47 19.00 77.21
CA ALA A 351 5.04 20.21 77.92
C ALA A 351 3.73 20.94 77.50
N ARG A 352 2.78 20.82 78.44
CA ARG A 352 1.67 21.70 78.86
C ARG A 352 0.38 21.66 78.06
#